data_AF-A0A386ZF87-F1
#
_entry.id   AF-A0A386ZF87-F1
#
_cell.length_a   1.000
_cell.length_b   1.000
_cell.length_c   1.000
_cell.angle_alpha   90.00
_cell.angle_beta   90.00
_cell.angle_gamma   90.00
#
_symmetry.space_group_name_H-M   'P 1'
#
loop_
_entity.id
_entity.type
_entity.pdbx_description
1 polymer ?
#
loop_
_entity_poly.entity_id
_entity_poly.type
_entity_poly.pdbx_seq_one_letter_code
_entity_poly.pdbx_strand_id
1 'polypeptide(L)' 'MFDTLRLERKVQRLERKIDLIIAHLGIEDPSSAIDYTGIDDLLQRGKKIHAIKLYRDQDPSASLAEAKDAVEARGRGLSR' A
#
# COMPACT_ATOMS: atom_id res chain seq x y z
N MET A 1 -30.97 -0.88 1.60
CA MET A 1 -30.14 -1.36 0.46
C MET A 1 -29.86 -0.27 -0.58
N PHE A 2 -30.68 0.80 -0.70
CA PHE A 2 -30.46 1.90 -1.67
C PHE A 2 -29.48 2.99 -1.20
N ASP A 3 -29.36 3.22 0.12
CA ASP A 3 -28.46 4.23 0.69
C ASP A 3 -26.98 3.91 0.46
N THR A 4 -26.61 2.62 0.51
CA THR A 4 -25.27 2.12 0.21
C THR A 4 -24.86 2.48 -1.22
N LEU A 5 -25.72 2.22 -2.20
CA LEU A 5 -25.45 2.53 -3.62
C LEU A 5 -25.25 4.02 -3.91
N ARG A 6 -25.84 4.90 -3.09
CA ARG A 6 -25.66 6.36 -3.22
C ARG A 6 -24.35 6.81 -2.58
N LEU A 7 -23.99 6.19 -1.46
CA LEU A 7 -22.72 6.44 -0.79
C LEU A 7 -21.54 5.94 -1.64
N GLU A 8 -21.63 4.73 -2.19
CA GLU A 8 -20.63 4.16 -3.10
C GLU A 8 -20.37 5.06 -4.32
N ARG A 9 -21.44 5.58 -4.94
CA ARG A 9 -21.31 6.54 -6.04
C ARG A 9 -20.67 7.87 -5.63
N LYS A 10 -20.89 8.31 -4.38
CA LYS A 10 -20.20 9.50 -3.85
C LYS A 10 -18.73 9.20 -3.59
N VAL A 11 -18.40 8.04 -3.04
CA VAL A 11 -17.02 7.59 -2.79
C VAL A 11 -16.24 7.52 -4.11
N GLN A 12 -16.78 6.85 -5.14
CA GLN A 12 -16.10 6.78 -6.44
C GLN A 12 -15.87 8.15 -7.09
N ARG A 13 -16.80 9.10 -6.91
CA ARG A 13 -16.61 10.47 -7.39
C ARG A 13 -15.52 11.22 -6.63
N LEU A 14 -15.38 10.93 -5.34
CA LEU A 14 -14.33 11.51 -4.50
C LEU A 14 -12.97 10.91 -4.87
N GLU A 15 -12.87 9.59 -5.00
CA GLU A 15 -11.65 8.88 -5.45
C GLU A 15 -11.15 9.48 -6.77
N ARG A 16 -12.02 9.56 -7.79
CA ARG A 16 -11.65 10.15 -9.09
C ARG A 16 -11.16 11.60 -9.00
N LYS A 17 -11.71 12.41 -8.09
CA LYS A 17 -11.25 13.80 -7.90
C LYS A 17 -9.90 13.85 -7.22
N ILE A 18 -9.65 12.95 -6.27
CA ILE A 18 -8.37 12.83 -5.59
C ILE A 18 -7.29 12.43 -6.59
N ASP A 19 -7.53 11.44 -7.45
CA ASP A 19 -6.61 11.05 -8.52
C ASP A 19 -6.23 12.25 -9.42
N LEU A 20 -7.23 13.04 -9.82
CA LEU A 20 -6.99 14.23 -10.65
C LEU A 20 -6.15 15.29 -9.93
N ILE A 21 -6.34 15.47 -8.62
CA ILE A 21 -5.56 16.41 -7.81
C ILE A 21 -4.13 15.90 -7.62
N ILE A 22 -3.95 14.63 -7.30
CA ILE A 22 -2.63 13.99 -7.16
C ILE A 22 -1.84 14.14 -8.46
N ALA A 23 -2.47 13.83 -9.60
CA ALA A 23 -1.86 13.99 -10.92
C ALA A 23 -1.53 15.45 -11.24
N HIS A 24 -2.41 16.40 -10.90
CA HIS A 24 -2.17 17.83 -11.14
C HIS A 24 -1.03 18.39 -10.27
N LEU A 25 -0.90 17.91 -9.03
CA LEU A 25 0.13 18.34 -8.09
C LEU A 25 1.48 17.64 -8.33
N GLY A 26 1.55 16.66 -9.24
CA GLY A 26 2.76 15.88 -9.48
C GLY A 26 3.21 15.09 -8.25
N ILE A 27 2.27 14.73 -7.37
CA ILE A 27 2.57 13.93 -6.19
C ILE A 27 2.74 12.49 -6.66
N GLU A 28 3.96 11.97 -6.54
CA GLU A 28 4.20 10.54 -6.68
C GLU A 28 3.49 9.84 -5.52
N ASP A 29 2.51 8.98 -5.84
CA ASP A 29 1.81 8.20 -4.82
C ASP A 29 2.82 7.21 -4.19
N PRO A 30 3.22 7.40 -2.92
CA PRO A 30 4.26 6.56 -2.30
C PRO A 30 3.79 5.11 -2.13
N SER A 31 2.46 4.87 -2.12
CA SER A 31 1.88 3.53 -2.13
C SER A 31 2.00 2.81 -3.48
N SER A 32 2.11 3.52 -4.60
CA SER A 32 2.24 2.95 -5.94
C SER A 32 3.68 2.63 -6.33
N ALA A 33 4.67 3.19 -5.62
CA ALA A 33 6.08 2.90 -5.84
C ALA A 33 6.52 1.53 -5.26
N ILE A 34 5.83 1.06 -4.22
CA ILE A 34 6.17 -0.19 -3.53
C ILE A 34 5.39 -1.34 -4.14
N ASP A 35 6.09 -2.23 -4.85
CA ASP A 35 5.54 -3.52 -5.29
C ASP A 35 5.39 -4.46 -4.10
N TYR A 36 4.19 -4.47 -3.54
CA TYR A 36 3.79 -5.37 -2.47
C TYR A 36 3.59 -6.82 -2.92
N THR A 37 3.47 -7.11 -4.22
CA THR A 37 3.25 -8.48 -4.71
C THR A 37 4.42 -9.39 -4.33
N GLY A 38 5.65 -8.91 -4.54
CA GLY A 38 6.86 -9.62 -4.14
C GLY A 38 7.03 -9.72 -2.62
N ILE A 39 6.61 -8.68 -1.89
CA ILE A 39 6.64 -8.65 -0.41
C ILE A 39 5.67 -9.69 0.15
N ASP A 40 4.48 -9.81 -0.42
CA ASP A 40 3.43 -10.75 0.00
C ASP A 40 3.85 -12.21 -0.25
N ASP A 41 4.45 -12.53 -1.41
CA ASP A 41 5.02 -13.87 -1.69
C ASP A 41 6.11 -14.25 -0.67
N LEU A 42 7.00 -13.31 -0.34
CA LEU A 42 8.04 -13.53 0.66
C LEU A 42 7.45 -13.74 2.06
N LEU A 43 6.40 -13.01 2.41
CA LEU A 43 5.67 -13.18 3.67
C LEU A 43 4.98 -14.54 3.75
N GLN A 44 4.29 -14.99 2.69
CA GLN A 44 3.66 -16.31 2.62
C GLN A 44 4.67 -17.45 2.77
N ARG A 45 5.89 -17.27 2.24
CA ARG A 45 7.00 -18.23 2.39
C ARG A 45 7.73 -18.13 3.74
N GLY A 46 7.28 -17.26 4.65
CA GLY A 46 7.94 -17.02 5.95
C GLY A 46 9.26 -16.27 5.88
N LYS A 47 9.63 -15.71 4.71
CA LYS A 47 10.91 -15.04 4.45
C LYS A 47 10.86 -13.54 4.82
N LYS A 48 10.48 -13.24 6.06
CA LYS A 48 10.22 -11.86 6.54
C LYS A 48 11.41 -10.89 6.38
N ILE A 49 12.64 -11.34 6.62
CA ILE A 49 13.84 -10.49 6.43
C ILE A 49 14.03 -10.11 4.96
N HIS A 50 13.71 -11.00 4.02
CA HIS A 50 13.78 -10.71 2.60
C HIS A 50 12.69 -9.72 2.18
N ALA A 51 11.49 -9.83 2.77
CA ALA A 51 10.41 -8.88 2.56
C ALA A 51 10.78 -7.47 3.04
N ILE A 52 11.40 -7.34 4.22
CA ILE A 52 11.89 -6.05 4.75
C ILE A 52 13.00 -5.47 3.86
N LYS A 53 13.91 -6.32 3.38
CA LYS A 53 14.95 -5.90 2.45
C LYS A 53 14.34 -5.36 1.15
N LEU A 54 13.40 -6.12 0.56
CA LEU A 54 12.73 -5.73 -0.68
C LEU A 54 11.96 -4.41 -0.52
N TYR A 55 11.28 -4.20 0.61
CA TYR A 55 10.62 -2.93 0.92
C TYR A 55 11.60 -1.76 0.93
N ARG A 56 12.77 -1.91 1.56
CA ARG A 56 13.80 -0.84 1.60
C ARG A 56 14.53 -0.63 0.27
N ASP A 57 14.64 -1.67 -0.55
CA ASP A 57 15.19 -1.54 -1.91
C ASP A 57 14.22 -0.72 -2.80
N GLN A 58 12.92 -0.79 -2.54
CA GLN A 58 11.87 -0.02 -3.23
C GLN A 58 11.66 1.37 -2.61
N ASP A 59 11.83 1.51 -1.29
CA ASP A 59 11.78 2.77 -0.56
C ASP A 59 13.12 3.02 0.19
N PRO A 60 14.09 3.66 -0.48
CA PRO A 60 15.39 3.98 0.11
C PRO A 60 15.31 4.99 1.26
N SER A 61 14.19 5.72 1.38
CA SER A 61 13.99 6.74 2.41
C SER A 61 13.52 6.13 3.74
N ALA A 62 12.93 4.93 3.70
CA ALA A 62 12.45 4.24 4.89
C ALA A 62 13.59 3.77 5.79
N SER A 63 13.44 4.06 7.08
CA SER A 63 14.29 3.49 8.12
C SER A 63 14.07 1.99 8.27
N LEU A 64 15.04 1.26 8.84
CA LEU A 64 14.90 -0.18 9.09
C LEU A 64 13.69 -0.50 9.99
N ALA A 65 13.43 0.36 10.97
CA ALA A 65 12.28 0.23 11.86
C ALA A 65 10.95 0.41 11.12
N GLU A 66 10.86 1.41 10.24
CA GLU A 66 9.66 1.70 9.44
C GLU A 66 9.37 0.58 8.45
N ALA A 67 10.38 0.10 7.73
CA ALA A 67 10.25 -1.03 6.82
C ALA A 67 9.82 -2.32 7.53
N LYS A 68 10.35 -2.57 8.73
CA LYS A 68 9.92 -3.70 9.56
C LYS A 68 8.44 -3.57 9.94
N ASP A 69 8.01 -2.40 10.42
CA ASP A 69 6.64 -2.18 10.87
C ASP A 69 5.64 -2.32 9.72
N ALA A 70 5.94 -1.73 8.56
CA ALA A 70 5.11 -1.84 7.35
C ALA A 70 4.92 -3.29 6.91
N VAL A 71 6.00 -4.07 6.84
CA VAL A 71 5.97 -5.49 6.46
C VAL A 71 5.26 -6.35 7.52
N GLU A 72 5.38 -6.01 8.80
CA GLU A 72 4.65 -6.67 9.88
C GLU A 72 3.15 -6.40 9.86
N ALA A 73 2.75 -5.15 9.64
CA ALA A 73 1.36 -4.76 9.49
C ALA A 73 0.71 -5.47 8.31
N ARG A 74 1.42 -5.57 7.18
CA ARG A 74 1.01 -6.33 5.99
C ARG A 74 0.80 -7.82 6.30
N GLY A 75 1.78 -8.45 6.95
CA GLY A 75 1.71 -9.87 7.32
C GLY A 75 0.53 -10.20 8.25
N ARG A 76 0.18 -9.29 9.17
CA ARG A 76 -1.01 -9.45 10.04
C ARG A 76 -2.33 -9.43 9.26
N GLY A 77 -2.40 -8.68 8.15
CA GLY A 77 -3.56 -8.64 7.27
C GLY A 77 -3.74 -9.89 6.42
N LEU A 78 -2.63 -10.54 6.01
CA LEU A 78 -2.63 -11.76 5.19
C LEU A 78 -3.01 -13.03 5.97
N SER A 79 -2.88 -13.01 7.31
CA SER A 79 -3.23 -14.14 8.18
C SER A 79 -4.70 -14.15 8.65
N ARG A 80 -5.52 -13.19 8.19
CA ARG A 80 -6.97 -13.15 8.44
C ARG A 80 -7.76 -13.69 7.27
#